data_AF-A0A1Z8VME8-F1
#
_entry.id   AF-A0A1Z8VME8-F1
#
_cell.length_a   1.000
_cell.length_b   1.000
_cell.length_c   1.000
_cell.angle_alpha   90.00
_cell.angle_beta   90.00
_cell.angle_gamma   90.00
#
_symmetry.space_group_name_H-M   'P 1'
#
loop_
_entity.id
_entity.type
_entity.pdbx_description
1 polymer ?
#
loop_
_entity_poly.entity_id
_entity_poly.type
_entity_poly.pdbx_seq_one_letter_code
_entity_poly.pdbx_strand_id
1 'polypeptide(L)'
;IQHNILMYLSPLFILLGIPHQILDEFLEKNVGTRKILKFLVHPIIAGLLFTLVFSFWHFSAFYEAAIRDKTLHMAEHLSMFFSSILMWWPICSRSKLIPALPFGLQILYILALMLGQTPIFAILTFSKEVLYDTYFYAERIMDISPLEDQKTGGVLMKLANMIVSVVVISSAFYRWSKKQPV
;
A
#
# COMPACT_ATOMS: atom_id res chain seq x y z
N ILE A 1 -9.25 -2.10 -7.82
CA ILE A 1 -8.53 -3.39 -8.05
C ILE A 1 -7.18 -3.20 -8.78
N GLN A 2 -7.10 -2.53 -9.93
CA GLN A 2 -5.82 -2.34 -10.67
C GLN A 2 -4.69 -1.77 -9.80
N HIS A 3 -5.02 -0.79 -8.94
CA HIS A 3 -4.08 -0.22 -7.99
C HIS A 3 -3.44 -1.25 -7.04
N ASN A 4 -4.03 -2.43 -6.78
CA ASN A 4 -3.42 -3.43 -5.90
C ASN A 4 -2.09 -3.96 -6.47
N ILE A 5 -2.03 -4.18 -7.78
CA ILE A 5 -0.79 -4.62 -8.44
C ILE A 5 0.24 -3.50 -8.39
N LEU A 6 -0.19 -2.26 -8.62
CA LEU A 6 0.67 -1.08 -8.55
C LEU A 6 1.19 -0.81 -7.14
N MET A 7 0.43 -1.11 -6.08
CA MET A 7 0.83 -0.86 -4.69
C MET A 7 1.65 -2.01 -4.09
N TYR A 8 1.37 -3.26 -4.45
CA TYR A 8 1.98 -4.41 -3.77
C TYR A 8 3.11 -5.06 -4.57
N LEU A 9 2.94 -5.23 -5.89
CA LEU A 9 3.93 -5.95 -6.71
C LEU A 9 4.98 -4.99 -7.27
N SER A 10 4.55 -3.90 -7.89
CA SER A 10 5.44 -2.97 -8.60
C SER A 10 6.53 -2.34 -7.71
N PRO A 11 6.22 -1.82 -6.51
CA PRO A 11 7.21 -1.15 -5.65
C PRO A 11 8.22 -2.16 -5.10
N LEU A 12 7.77 -3.38 -4.79
CA LEU A 12 8.61 -4.46 -4.31
C LEU A 12 9.70 -4.78 -5.33
N PHE A 13 9.35 -4.97 -6.60
CA PHE A 13 10.33 -5.25 -7.65
C PHE A 13 11.27 -4.07 -7.90
N ILE A 14 10.76 -2.83 -7.86
CA ILE A 14 11.60 -1.63 -8.00
C ILE A 14 12.63 -1.56 -6.88
N LEU A 15 12.21 -1.68 -5.63
CA LEU A 15 13.11 -1.58 -4.48
C LEU A 15 14.13 -2.71 -4.43
N LEU A 16 13.74 -3.92 -4.84
CA LEU A 16 14.66 -5.05 -4.94
C LEU A 16 15.63 -4.92 -6.13
N GLY A 17 15.23 -4.21 -7.19
CA GLY A 17 16.03 -3.98 -8.39
C GLY A 17 17.07 -2.86 -8.26
N ILE A 18 16.90 -1.93 -7.31
CA ILE A 18 17.85 -0.82 -7.10
C ILE A 18 19.14 -1.35 -6.43
N PRO A 19 20.32 -1.21 -7.06
CA PRO A 19 21.59 -1.55 -6.42
C PRO A 19 21.86 -0.60 -5.25
N HIS A 20 21.95 -1.14 -4.04
CA HIS A 20 22.12 -0.32 -2.84
C HIS A 20 23.35 0.58 -2.86
N GLN A 21 24.43 0.17 -3.55
CA GLN A 21 25.65 0.98 -3.68
C GLN A 21 25.38 2.31 -4.42
N ILE A 22 24.68 2.25 -5.55
CA ILE A 22 24.36 3.43 -6.36
C ILE A 22 23.47 4.39 -5.57
N LEU A 23 22.48 3.84 -4.86
CA LEU A 23 21.59 4.61 -4.01
C LEU A 23 22.36 5.27 -2.85
N ASP A 24 23.18 4.53 -2.13
CA ASP A 24 23.97 5.06 -1.01
C ASP A 24 24.95 6.16 -1.49
N GLU A 25 25.68 5.93 -2.58
CA GLU A 25 26.58 6.94 -3.17
C GLU A 25 25.84 8.22 -3.58
N PHE A 26 24.66 8.09 -4.18
CA PHE A 26 23.82 9.23 -4.53
C PHE A 26 23.37 10.01 -3.28
N LEU A 27 22.97 9.31 -2.22
CA LEU A 27 22.50 9.92 -0.97
C LEU A 27 23.63 10.52 -0.12
N GLU A 28 24.85 10.01 -0.23
CA GLU A 28 26.03 10.62 0.39
C GLU A 28 26.35 11.97 -0.27
N LYS A 29 26.30 12.04 -1.60
CA LYS A 29 26.53 13.28 -2.36
C LYS A 29 25.41 14.30 -2.18
N ASN A 30 24.17 13.84 -2.00
CA ASN A 30 22.97 14.69 -1.92
C ASN A 30 22.35 14.69 -0.52
N VAL A 31 23.00 15.39 0.42
CA VAL A 31 22.59 15.44 1.84
C VAL A 31 21.15 15.94 2.03
N GLY A 32 20.71 16.92 1.22
CA GLY A 32 19.33 17.42 1.26
C GLY A 32 18.30 16.33 0.92
N THR A 33 18.50 15.65 -0.21
CA THR A 33 17.68 14.53 -0.65
C THR A 33 17.66 13.40 0.38
N ARG A 34 18.82 13.09 0.98
CA ARG A 34 18.92 12.09 2.05
C ARG A 34 18.06 12.46 3.27
N LYS A 35 18.08 13.72 3.71
CA LYS A 35 17.25 14.16 4.85
C LYS A 35 15.75 14.02 4.55
N ILE A 36 15.33 14.45 3.36
CA ILE A 36 13.93 14.35 2.92
C ILE A 36 13.50 12.89 2.86
N LEU A 37 14.28 12.04 2.19
CA LEU A 37 13.95 10.62 2.08
C LEU A 37 13.94 9.93 3.44
N LYS A 38 14.90 10.21 4.32
CA LYS A 38 14.92 9.65 5.69
C LYS A 38 13.66 10.00 6.48
N PHE A 39 13.12 11.21 6.29
CA PHE A 39 11.85 11.61 6.88
C PHE A 39 10.66 10.85 6.26
N LEU A 40 10.57 10.83 4.93
CA LEU A 40 9.45 10.20 4.20
C LEU A 40 9.39 8.68 4.39
N VAL A 41 10.53 8.01 4.46
CA VAL A 41 10.63 6.55 4.65
C VAL A 41 10.66 6.15 6.13
N HIS A 42 10.51 7.11 7.06
CA HIS A 42 10.31 6.78 8.47
C HIS A 42 9.02 5.96 8.60
N PRO A 43 9.01 4.81 9.30
CA PRO A 43 7.91 3.85 9.23
C PRO A 43 6.54 4.45 9.56
N ILE A 44 6.46 5.30 10.60
CA ILE A 44 5.20 5.97 10.96
C ILE A 44 4.74 6.92 9.83
N ILE A 45 5.64 7.72 9.28
CA ILE A 45 5.32 8.69 8.23
C ILE A 45 4.91 7.96 6.95
N ALA A 46 5.72 7.00 6.51
CA ALA A 46 5.45 6.18 5.34
C ALA A 46 4.11 5.43 5.44
N GLY A 47 3.85 4.81 6.60
CA GLY A 47 2.61 4.06 6.82
C GLY A 47 1.37 4.95 6.90
N LEU A 48 1.48 6.11 7.54
CA LEU A 48 0.39 7.09 7.57
C LEU A 48 0.13 7.68 6.19
N LEU A 49 1.17 8.08 5.46
CA LEU A 49 1.02 8.62 4.10
C LEU A 49 0.30 7.63 3.19
N PHE A 50 0.73 6.37 3.19
CA PHE A 50 0.06 5.32 2.41
C PHE A 50 -1.39 5.10 2.84
N THR A 51 -1.65 5.02 4.15
CA THR A 51 -3.01 4.82 4.67
C THR A 51 -3.93 5.98 4.33
N LEU A 52 -3.44 7.22 4.44
CA LEU A 52 -4.19 8.43 4.11
C LEU A 52 -4.47 8.54 2.61
N VAL A 53 -3.46 8.33 1.76
CA VAL A 53 -3.64 8.34 0.30
C VAL A 53 -4.63 7.25 -0.11
N PHE A 54 -4.48 6.03 0.41
CA PHE A 54 -5.41 4.95 0.14
C PHE A 54 -6.84 5.30 0.57
N SER A 55 -7.01 5.84 1.79
CA SER A 55 -8.33 6.19 2.31
C SER A 55 -8.98 7.34 1.55
N PHE A 56 -8.19 8.34 1.16
CA PHE A 56 -8.63 9.50 0.40
C PHE A 56 -9.36 9.08 -0.89
N TRP A 57 -8.74 8.21 -1.69
CA TRP A 57 -9.32 7.77 -2.96
C TRP A 57 -10.50 6.80 -2.81
N HIS A 58 -10.72 6.24 -1.62
CA HIS A 58 -11.86 5.37 -1.34
C HIS A 58 -13.06 6.13 -0.76
N PHE A 59 -12.90 7.42 -0.47
CA PHE A 59 -14.04 8.26 -0.13
C PHE A 59 -14.89 8.52 -1.39
N SER A 60 -16.22 8.43 -1.27
CA SER A 60 -17.15 8.39 -2.41
C SER A 60 -16.93 9.51 -3.42
N ALA A 61 -16.78 10.75 -2.95
CA ALA A 61 -16.59 11.90 -3.82
C ALA A 61 -15.31 11.80 -4.68
N PHE A 62 -14.20 11.33 -4.11
CA PHE A 62 -12.92 11.23 -4.83
C PHE A 62 -12.88 10.00 -5.72
N TYR A 63 -13.47 8.89 -5.27
CA TYR A 63 -13.62 7.67 -6.07
C TYR A 63 -14.42 7.94 -7.35
N GLU A 64 -15.59 8.57 -7.22
CA GLU A 64 -16.43 8.93 -8.36
C GLU A 64 -15.75 9.92 -9.30
N ALA A 65 -15.03 10.90 -8.75
CA ALA A 65 -14.26 11.84 -9.55
C ALA A 65 -13.16 11.14 -10.36
N ALA A 66 -12.44 10.20 -9.73
CA ALA A 66 -11.40 9.42 -10.39
C ALA A 66 -11.96 8.55 -11.52
N ILE A 67 -13.11 7.90 -11.33
CA ILE A 67 -13.69 7.06 -12.39
C ILE A 67 -14.18 7.87 -13.59
N ARG A 68 -14.73 9.07 -13.35
CA ARG A 68 -15.29 9.92 -14.42
C ARG A 68 -14.23 10.67 -15.21
N ASP A 69 -13.08 10.97 -14.60
CA ASP A 69 -11.99 11.72 -15.22
C ASP A 69 -10.69 10.89 -15.28
N LYS A 70 -10.20 10.64 -16.49
CA LYS A 70 -8.98 9.83 -16.73
C LYS A 70 -7.73 10.42 -16.09
N THR A 71 -7.63 11.74 -16.01
CA THR A 71 -6.50 12.43 -15.38
C THR A 71 -6.52 12.22 -13.87
N LEU A 72 -7.70 12.34 -13.25
CA LEU A 72 -7.87 12.04 -11.82
C LEU A 72 -7.63 10.56 -11.53
N HIS A 73 -8.10 9.65 -12.39
CA HIS A 73 -7.78 8.23 -12.28
C HIS A 73 -6.27 7.95 -12.33
N MET A 74 -5.54 8.63 -13.21
CA MET A 74 -4.08 8.50 -13.28
C MET A 74 -3.41 9.08 -12.02
N ALA A 75 -3.92 10.20 -11.51
CA ALA A 75 -3.43 10.79 -10.27
C ALA A 75 -3.66 9.87 -9.06
N GLU A 76 -4.81 9.17 -9.00
CA GLU A 76 -5.08 8.10 -8.04
C GLU A 76 -3.98 7.04 -8.11
N HIS A 77 -3.76 6.46 -9.28
CA HIS A 77 -2.76 5.41 -9.47
C HIS A 77 -1.35 5.85 -9.11
N LEU A 78 -0.91 7.02 -9.58
CA LEU A 78 0.44 7.53 -9.30
C LEU A 78 0.64 7.84 -7.82
N SER A 79 -0.33 8.48 -7.17
CA SER A 79 -0.23 8.80 -5.74
C SER A 79 -0.18 7.55 -4.86
N MET A 80 -1.00 6.53 -5.17
CA MET A 80 -0.94 5.22 -4.51
C MET A 80 0.39 4.51 -4.77
N PHE A 81 0.89 4.55 -6.01
CA PHE A 81 2.17 3.95 -6.38
C PHE A 81 3.34 4.60 -5.62
N PHE A 82 3.49 5.92 -5.64
CA PHE A 82 4.59 6.58 -4.95
C PHE A 82 4.52 6.43 -3.42
N SER A 83 3.33 6.54 -2.82
CA SER A 83 3.18 6.32 -1.38
C SER A 83 3.47 4.86 -0.99
N SER A 84 3.14 3.90 -1.85
CA SER A 84 3.48 2.49 -1.63
C SER A 84 4.99 2.20 -1.69
N ILE A 85 5.76 2.90 -2.53
CA ILE A 85 7.24 2.82 -2.50
C ILE A 85 7.77 3.23 -1.12
N LEU A 86 7.23 4.32 -0.55
CA LEU A 86 7.61 4.75 0.80
C LEU A 86 7.22 3.72 1.84
N MET A 87 6.02 3.15 1.76
CA MET A 87 5.53 2.10 2.67
C MET A 87 6.37 0.82 2.62
N TRP A 88 6.85 0.41 1.45
CA TRP A 88 7.70 -0.77 1.31
C TRP A 88 9.14 -0.54 1.78
N TRP A 89 9.58 0.72 1.87
CA TRP A 89 10.96 1.05 2.20
C TRP A 89 11.42 0.52 3.58
N PRO A 90 10.67 0.70 4.69
CA PRO A 90 10.98 0.11 5.98
C PRO A 90 11.07 -1.43 5.98
N ILE A 91 10.56 -2.11 4.95
CA ILE A 91 10.52 -3.57 4.88
C ILE A 91 11.68 -4.09 4.02
N CYS A 92 11.89 -3.48 2.85
CA CYS A 92 12.74 -4.04 1.79
C CYS A 92 14.07 -3.32 1.58
N SER A 93 14.29 -2.15 2.19
CA SER A 93 15.50 -1.37 1.94
C SER A 93 16.79 -2.14 2.23
N ARG A 94 17.71 -2.06 1.26
CA ARG A 94 19.08 -2.59 1.33
C ARG A 94 20.13 -1.49 1.55
N SER A 95 19.70 -0.23 1.60
CA SER A 95 20.56 0.94 1.84
C SER A 95 21.16 0.89 3.23
N LYS A 96 22.44 1.26 3.36
CA LYS A 96 23.09 1.42 4.67
C LYS A 96 22.73 2.75 5.33
N LEU A 97 22.37 3.77 4.54
CA LEU A 97 22.07 5.11 5.04
C LEU A 97 20.61 5.29 5.48
N ILE A 98 19.69 4.57 4.84
CA ILE A 98 18.26 4.51 5.16
C ILE A 98 17.79 3.04 5.17
N PRO A 99 18.23 2.25 6.17
CA PRO A 99 18.04 0.81 6.22
C PRO A 99 16.58 0.40 6.50
N ALA A 100 16.27 -0.85 6.17
CA ALA A 100 15.02 -1.48 6.59
C ALA A 100 14.97 -1.66 8.12
N LEU A 101 13.76 -1.82 8.64
CA LEU A 101 13.51 -2.14 10.04
C LEU A 101 14.07 -3.53 10.40
N PRO A 102 14.47 -3.74 11.66
CA PRO A 102 14.64 -5.08 12.22
C PRO A 102 13.38 -5.93 12.04
N PHE A 103 13.54 -7.23 11.81
CA PHE A 103 12.42 -8.12 11.46
C PHE A 103 11.26 -8.11 12.46
N GLY A 104 11.52 -8.02 13.76
CA GLY A 104 10.45 -7.90 14.78
C GLY A 104 9.61 -6.63 14.59
N LEU A 105 10.25 -5.50 14.29
CA LEU A 105 9.55 -4.25 14.01
C LEU A 105 8.85 -4.25 12.64
N GLN A 106 9.36 -5.00 11.65
CA GLN A 106 8.64 -5.20 10.38
C GLN A 106 7.29 -5.87 10.61
N ILE A 107 7.23 -6.91 11.46
CA ILE A 107 5.97 -7.60 11.79
C ILE A 107 4.96 -6.61 12.39
N LEU A 108 5.38 -5.84 13.40
CA LEU A 108 4.52 -4.83 14.04
C LEU A 108 4.07 -3.75 13.05
N TYR A 109 4.97 -3.31 12.18
CA TYR A 109 4.69 -2.31 11.15
C TYR A 109 3.61 -2.80 10.17
N ILE A 110 3.74 -4.03 9.67
CA ILE A 110 2.76 -4.61 8.73
C ILE A 110 1.41 -4.83 9.43
N LEU A 111 1.41 -5.30 10.68
CA LEU A 111 0.18 -5.41 11.47
C LEU A 111 -0.50 -4.05 11.64
N ALA A 112 0.26 -2.99 11.92
CA ALA A 112 -0.27 -1.64 12.02
C ALA A 112 -0.88 -1.15 10.68
N LEU A 113 -0.25 -1.43 9.54
CA LEU A 113 -0.81 -1.13 8.22
C LEU A 113 -2.12 -1.89 7.96
N MET A 114 -2.16 -3.19 8.28
CA MET A 114 -3.37 -4.00 8.13
C MET A 114 -4.53 -3.45 8.95
N LEU A 115 -4.26 -3.02 10.19
CA LEU A 115 -5.25 -2.40 11.07
C LEU A 115 -5.67 -1.02 10.55
N GLY A 116 -4.72 -0.19 10.13
CA GLY A 116 -4.96 1.17 9.65
C GLY A 116 -5.92 1.25 8.46
N GLN A 117 -5.91 0.26 7.56
CA GLN A 117 -6.82 0.20 6.42
C GLN A 117 -8.17 -0.46 6.73
N THR A 118 -8.30 -1.13 7.89
CA THR A 118 -9.52 -1.88 8.25
C THR A 118 -10.80 -1.05 8.24
N PRO A 119 -10.82 0.22 8.68
CA PRO A 119 -12.03 1.03 8.62
C PRO A 119 -12.64 1.14 7.23
N ILE A 120 -11.83 1.39 6.19
CA ILE A 120 -12.30 1.48 4.80
C ILE A 120 -12.89 0.15 4.34
N PHE A 121 -12.19 -0.96 4.61
CA PHE A 121 -12.67 -2.29 4.22
C PHE A 121 -13.96 -2.68 4.97
N ALA A 122 -14.08 -2.30 6.24
CA ALA A 122 -15.28 -2.55 7.03
C ALA A 122 -16.49 -1.78 6.46
N ILE A 123 -16.32 -0.50 6.14
CA ILE A 123 -17.37 0.32 5.52
C ILE A 123 -17.83 -0.29 4.20
N LEU A 124 -16.91 -0.70 3.33
CA LEU A 124 -17.25 -1.30 2.04
C LEU A 124 -17.95 -2.66 2.20
N THR A 125 -17.38 -3.55 3.00
CA THR A 125 -17.86 -4.93 3.16
C THR A 125 -19.22 -4.99 3.84
N PHE A 126 -19.44 -4.16 4.87
CA PHE A 126 -20.67 -4.15 5.67
C PHE A 126 -21.66 -3.06 5.25
N SER A 127 -21.43 -2.39 4.11
CA SER A 127 -22.35 -1.42 3.54
C SER A 127 -23.75 -2.03 3.33
N LYS A 128 -24.80 -1.26 3.62
CA LYS A 128 -26.19 -1.63 3.31
C LYS A 128 -26.70 -0.97 2.03
N GLU A 129 -25.97 0.02 1.56
CA GLU A 129 -26.30 0.86 0.42
C GLU A 129 -25.11 0.90 -0.54
N VAL A 130 -25.40 1.20 -1.80
CA VAL A 130 -24.37 1.43 -2.81
C VAL A 130 -23.73 2.78 -2.51
N LEU A 131 -22.43 2.78 -2.20
CA LEU A 131 -21.66 3.96 -1.81
C LEU A 131 -21.10 4.72 -3.02
N TYR A 132 -21.04 4.05 -4.16
CA TYR A 132 -20.47 4.55 -5.41
C TYR A 132 -21.51 4.47 -6.52
N ASP A 133 -22.00 5.62 -6.97
CA ASP A 133 -23.01 5.75 -8.03
C ASP A 133 -22.63 4.99 -9.30
N THR A 134 -21.33 4.89 -9.61
CA THR A 134 -20.83 4.12 -10.76
C THR A 134 -21.36 2.69 -10.75
N TYR A 135 -21.46 2.04 -9.59
CA TYR A 135 -22.02 0.69 -9.52
C TYR A 135 -23.52 0.72 -9.84
N PHE A 136 -24.28 1.75 -9.46
CA PHE A 136 -25.69 1.79 -9.82
C PHE A 136 -25.90 1.90 -11.34
N TYR A 137 -25.11 2.73 -12.02
CA TYR A 137 -25.30 3.07 -13.44
C TYR A 137 -24.51 2.18 -14.43
N ALA A 138 -23.54 1.40 -13.96
CA ALA A 138 -22.75 0.52 -14.83
C ALA A 138 -23.61 -0.56 -15.49
N GLU A 139 -23.40 -0.77 -16.78
CA GLU A 139 -24.03 -1.87 -17.52
C GLU A 139 -23.59 -3.23 -16.95
N ARG A 140 -24.58 -4.11 -16.76
CA ARG A 140 -24.37 -5.39 -16.08
C ARG A 140 -24.03 -6.48 -17.09
N ILE A 141 -22.82 -7.02 -16.96
CA ILE A 141 -22.34 -8.16 -17.76
C ILE A 141 -22.57 -9.53 -17.09
N MET A 142 -22.96 -9.52 -15.81
CA MET A 142 -23.28 -10.70 -14.99
C MET A 142 -24.47 -10.36 -14.10
N ASP A 143 -25.21 -11.39 -13.67
CA ASP A 143 -26.37 -11.26 -12.78
C ASP A 143 -25.91 -11.07 -11.31
N ILE A 144 -25.33 -9.90 -11.04
CA ILE A 144 -24.89 -9.48 -9.70
C ILE A 144 -25.45 -8.09 -9.40
N SER A 145 -26.01 -7.91 -8.21
CA SER A 145 -26.55 -6.61 -7.82
C SER A 145 -25.42 -5.57 -7.63
N PRO A 146 -25.68 -4.27 -7.84
CA PRO A 146 -24.68 -3.22 -7.59
C PRO A 146 -24.04 -3.24 -6.21
N LEU A 147 -24.85 -3.57 -5.19
CA LEU A 147 -24.39 -3.67 -3.82
C LEU A 147 -23.44 -4.85 -3.61
N GLU A 148 -23.77 -6.00 -4.17
CA GLU A 148 -22.93 -7.20 -4.09
C GLU A 148 -21.62 -7.02 -4.85
N ASP A 149 -21.66 -6.39 -6.02
CA ASP A 149 -20.48 -6.08 -6.82
C ASP A 149 -19.51 -5.16 -6.06
N GLN A 150 -20.01 -4.07 -5.48
CA GLN A 150 -19.22 -3.18 -4.62
C GLN A 150 -18.59 -3.91 -3.43
N LYS A 151 -19.38 -4.71 -2.70
CA LYS A 151 -18.90 -5.50 -1.56
C LYS A 151 -17.82 -6.48 -2.00
N THR A 152 -18.03 -7.15 -3.13
CA THR A 152 -17.08 -8.11 -3.69
C THR A 152 -15.77 -7.41 -4.05
N GLY A 153 -15.83 -6.23 -4.67
CA GLY A 153 -14.65 -5.39 -4.90
C GLY A 153 -13.87 -5.09 -3.63
N GLY A 154 -14.56 -4.66 -2.57
CA GLY A 154 -13.96 -4.40 -1.25
C GLY A 154 -13.29 -5.64 -0.63
N VAL A 155 -13.97 -6.79 -0.68
CA VAL A 155 -13.45 -8.07 -0.18
C VAL A 155 -12.22 -8.53 -0.97
N LEU A 156 -12.27 -8.49 -2.30
CA LEU A 156 -11.14 -8.88 -3.16
C LEU A 156 -9.91 -8.00 -2.88
N MET A 157 -10.12 -6.70 -2.67
CA MET A 157 -9.04 -5.80 -2.29
C MET A 157 -8.45 -6.13 -0.91
N LYS A 158 -9.29 -6.45 0.08
CA LYS A 158 -8.81 -6.87 1.40
C LYS A 158 -8.04 -8.19 1.33
N LEU A 159 -8.50 -9.16 0.54
CA LEU A 159 -7.82 -10.43 0.36
C LEU A 159 -6.43 -10.26 -0.26
N ALA A 160 -6.30 -9.40 -1.29
CA ALA A 160 -5.00 -9.09 -1.88
C ALA A 160 -4.03 -8.51 -0.83
N ASN A 161 -4.49 -7.56 -0.02
CA ASN A 161 -3.73 -7.00 1.10
C ASN A 161 -3.30 -8.10 2.10
N MET A 162 -4.24 -8.95 2.53
CA MET A 162 -3.97 -10.01 3.51
C MET A 162 -2.95 -11.02 3.01
N ILE A 163 -3.06 -11.47 1.75
CA ILE A 163 -2.11 -12.43 1.17
C ILE A 163 -0.69 -11.85 1.20
N VAL A 164 -0.53 -10.61 0.74
CA VAL A 164 0.77 -9.93 0.73
C VAL A 164 1.30 -9.76 2.15
N SER A 165 0.49 -9.24 3.07
CA SER A 165 0.90 -9.01 4.46
C SER A 165 1.30 -10.30 5.17
N VAL A 166 0.54 -11.39 5.00
CA VAL A 166 0.86 -12.69 5.60
C VAL A 166 2.18 -13.22 5.07
N VAL A 167 2.40 -13.19 3.75
CA VAL A 167 3.68 -13.63 3.15
C VAL A 167 4.86 -12.84 3.71
N VAL A 168 4.75 -11.52 3.81
CA VAL A 168 5.83 -10.67 4.32
C VAL A 168 6.05 -10.89 5.82
N ILE A 169 4.99 -10.98 6.63
CA ILE A 169 5.07 -11.29 8.05
C ILE A 169 5.72 -12.66 8.28
N SER A 170 5.29 -13.69 7.55
CA SER A 170 5.88 -15.04 7.66
C SER A 170 7.36 -15.03 7.31
N SER A 171 7.77 -14.30 6.27
CA SER A 171 9.18 -14.14 5.90
C SER A 171 9.97 -13.41 6.97
N ALA A 172 9.46 -12.29 7.49
CA ALA A 172 10.10 -11.53 8.56
C ALA A 172 10.23 -12.37 9.84
N PHE A 173 9.17 -13.09 10.23
CA PHE A 173 9.15 -13.97 11.39
C PHE A 173 10.17 -15.11 11.27
N TYR A 174 10.22 -15.78 10.12
CA TYR A 174 11.21 -16.84 9.86
C TYR A 174 12.65 -16.32 9.98
N ARG A 175 12.94 -15.16 9.40
CA ARG A 175 14.29 -14.55 9.48
C ARG A 175 14.62 -14.04 10.86
N TRP A 176 13.62 -13.60 11.62
CA TRP A 176 13.77 -13.19 13.02
C TRP A 176 14.10 -14.40 13.91
N SER A 177 13.36 -15.50 13.78
CA SER A 177 13.57 -16.71 14.60
C SER A 177 14.95 -17.33 14.36
N LYS A 178 15.44 -17.33 13.11
CA LYS A 178 16.79 -17.81 12.78
C LYS A 178 17.93 -16.95 13.31
N LYS A 179 17.67 -15.69 13.70
CA LYS A 179 18.68 -14.77 14.22
C LYS A 179 18.81 -14.78 15.74
N GLN A 180 17.93 -15.49 16.45
CA GLN A 180 18.07 -15.62 17.90
C GLN A 180 19.02 -16.78 18.22
N PRO A 181 20.03 -16.58 19.09
CA PRO A 181 20.78 -17.70 19.63
C PRO A 181 19.83 -18.59 20.44
N VAL A 182 19.95 -19.91 20.23
CA VAL A 182 19.23 -20.95 21.00
C VAL A 182 19.68 -20.92 22.45
#